data_AF-A0A317UXF0-F1
#
_entry.id   AF-A0A317UXF0-F1
#
_cell.length_a   1.000
_cell.length_b   1.000
_cell.length_c   1.000
_cell.angle_alpha   90.00
_cell.angle_beta   90.00
_cell.angle_gamma   90.00
#
_symmetry.space_group_name_H-M   'P 1'
#
loop_
_entity.id
_entity.type
_entity.pdbx_description
1 polymer ?
#
loop_
_entity_poly.entity_id
_entity_poly.type
_entity_poly.pdbx_seq_one_letter_code
_entity_poly.pdbx_strand_id
1 'polypeptide(L)' 'INRIFKHLIIFYDITYLSTIFFFRIYKKVLIKYLNKFITIYINNILIYSNNTTEYKLYIQLVLKKLQIVRL' A
#
# COMPACT_ATOMS: atom_id res chain seq x y z
N ILE A 1 -0.24 11.93 23.51
CA ILE A 1 -1.15 11.96 22.33
C ILE A 1 -0.48 11.15 21.23
N ASN A 2 -0.75 9.84 21.15
CA ASN A 2 -0.19 9.00 20.09
C ASN A 2 -1.02 9.21 18.82
N ARG A 3 -0.53 10.07 17.91
CA ARG A 3 -1.14 10.24 16.58
C ARG A 3 -0.68 9.10 15.67
N ILE A 4 -1.62 8.24 15.30
CA ILE A 4 -1.42 7.20 14.28
C ILE A 4 -1.73 7.85 12.92
N PHE A 5 -0.72 8.02 12.08
CA PHE A 5 -0.90 8.54 10.72
C PHE A 5 -1.39 7.42 9.82
N LYS A 6 -2.43 7.68 9.02
CA LYS A 6 -3.08 6.70 8.13
C LYS A 6 -3.21 7.29 6.73
N HIS A 7 -2.64 6.63 5.72
CA HIS A 7 -2.87 6.95 4.31
C HIS A 7 -3.70 5.86 3.65
N LEU A 8 -4.78 6.23 2.96
CA LEU A 8 -5.53 5.31 2.12
C LEU A 8 -5.24 5.63 0.65
N ILE A 9 -4.59 4.71 -0.05
CA ILE A 9 -4.46 4.76 -1.51
C ILE A 9 -5.61 3.97 -2.10
N ILE A 10 -6.49 4.64 -2.84
CA ILE A 10 -7.64 4.04 -3.52
C ILE A 10 -7.28 3.88 -5.00
N PHE A 11 -7.39 2.67 -5.53
CA PHE A 11 -7.27 2.41 -6.96
C PHE A 11 -8.66 2.41 -7.58
N TYR A 12 -8.92 3.40 -8.45
CA TYR A 12 -10.18 3.52 -9.17
C TYR A 12 -10.12 2.70 -10.46
N ASP A 13 -10.61 1.45 -10.42
CA ASP A 13 -11.20 0.77 -11.56
C ASP A 13 -11.91 -0.53 -11.09
N ILE A 14 -13.21 -0.67 -11.33
CA ILE A 14 -14.10 -1.64 -10.67
C ILE A 14 -14.31 -2.89 -11.54
N THR A 15 -13.25 -3.44 -12.14
CA THR A 15 -13.33 -4.67 -12.94
C THR A 15 -12.59 -5.82 -12.29
N TYR A 16 -13.10 -7.06 -12.43
CA TYR A 16 -12.46 -8.27 -11.90
C TYR A 16 -10.98 -8.42 -12.32
N LEU A 17 -10.63 -7.90 -13.50
CA LEU A 17 -9.26 -7.81 -14.02
C LEU A 17 -8.36 -6.90 -13.17
N SER A 18 -8.85 -5.75 -12.70
CA SER A 18 -8.08 -4.85 -11.83
C SER A 18 -7.81 -5.53 -10.48
N THR A 19 -8.77 -6.28 -9.92
CA THR A 19 -8.61 -7.04 -8.68
C THR A 19 -7.55 -8.15 -8.80
N ILE A 20 -7.57 -8.94 -9.89
CA ILE A 20 -6.55 -9.98 -10.11
C ILE A 20 -5.16 -9.36 -10.27
N PHE A 21 -5.07 -8.27 -11.04
CA PHE A 21 -3.81 -7.57 -11.24
C PHE A 21 -3.28 -7.06 -9.90
N PHE A 22 -4.13 -6.41 -9.10
CA PHE A 22 -3.80 -5.91 -7.77
C PHE A 22 -3.36 -7.03 -6.82
N PHE A 23 -4.07 -8.15 -6.81
CA PHE A 23 -3.71 -9.31 -6.01
C PHE A 23 -2.32 -9.87 -6.37
N ARG A 24 -1.97 -9.85 -7.66
CA ARG A 24 -0.65 -10.30 -8.14
C ARG A 24 0.47 -9.36 -7.68
N ILE A 25 0.23 -8.05 -7.68
CA ILE A 25 1.16 -7.04 -7.15
C ILE A 25 1.32 -7.19 -5.65
N TYR A 26 0.21 -7.35 -4.94
CA TYR A 26 0.19 -7.65 -3.51
C TYR A 26 1.07 -8.87 -3.19
N LYS A 27 0.76 -10.02 -3.78
CA LYS A 27 1.45 -11.30 -3.51
C LYS A 27 2.95 -11.22 -3.79
N LYS A 28 3.37 -10.50 -4.83
CA LYS A 28 4.78 -10.46 -5.23
C LYS A 28 5.59 -9.38 -4.52
N VAL A 29 4.99 -8.22 -4.25
CA VAL A 29 5.75 -7.02 -3.88
C VAL A 29 5.38 -6.52 -2.49
N LEU A 30 4.09 -6.47 -2.14
CA LEU A 30 3.64 -5.85 -0.89
C LEU A 30 3.52 -6.82 0.29
N ILE A 31 3.46 -8.14 0.04
CA ILE A 31 3.34 -9.17 1.10
C ILE A 31 4.43 -9.04 2.18
N LYS A 32 5.64 -8.59 1.82
CA LYS A 32 6.78 -8.44 2.73
C LYS A 32 6.61 -7.31 3.76
N TYR A 33 5.66 -6.40 3.51
CA TYR A 33 5.36 -5.22 4.31
C TYR A 33 4.01 -5.36 5.04
N LEU A 34 3.25 -6.41 4.73
CA LEU A 34 1.98 -6.73 5.38
C LEU A 34 2.22 -7.05 6.87
N ASN A 35 1.33 -6.56 7.74
CA ASN A 35 1.43 -6.62 9.21
C ASN A 35 2.59 -5.84 9.86
N LYS A 36 3.41 -5.13 9.08
CA LYS A 36 4.43 -4.21 9.61
C LYS A 36 3.91 -2.78 9.66
N PHE A 37 3.63 -2.24 8.48
CA PHE A 37 3.15 -0.86 8.31
C PHE A 37 2.11 -0.73 7.18
N ILE A 38 1.68 -1.86 6.59
CA ILE A 38 0.71 -1.92 5.50
C ILE A 38 -0.42 -2.90 5.84
N THR A 39 -1.66 -2.47 5.60
CA THR A 39 -2.86 -3.31 5.53
C THR A 39 -3.46 -3.17 4.14
N ILE A 40 -3.89 -4.27 3.52
CA ILE A 40 -4.40 -4.27 2.15
C ILE A 40 -5.87 -4.72 2.15
N TYR A 41 -6.71 -3.93 1.51
CA TYR A 41 -8.09 -4.24 1.17
C TYR A 41 -8.20 -4.56 -0.32
N ILE A 42 -9.34 -5.08 -0.77
CA ILE A 42 -9.56 -5.55 -2.15
C ILE A 42 -9.07 -4.54 -3.20
N ASN A 43 -9.34 -3.25 -3.01
CA ASN A 43 -8.93 -2.18 -3.93
C ASN A 43 -8.04 -1.10 -3.30
N ASN A 44 -7.72 -1.20 -2.00
CA ASN A 44 -7.09 -0.11 -1.27
C ASN A 44 -5.87 -0.56 -0.47
N ILE A 45 -4.85 0.30 -0.38
CA ILE A 45 -3.69 0.10 0.49
C ILE A 45 -3.78 1.10 1.64
N LEU A 46 -3.74 0.60 2.87
CA LEU A 46 -3.62 1.40 4.08
C LEU A 46 -2.17 1.35 4.55
N ILE A 47 -1.51 2.52 4.61
CA ILE A 47 -0.17 2.67 5.18
C ILE A 47 -0.32 3.38 6.52
N TYR A 48 0.27 2.83 7.58
CA TYR A 48 0.22 3.41 8.92
C TYR A 48 1.59 3.53 9.56
N SER A 49 1.79 4.57 10.37
CA SER A 49 2.96 4.73 11.22
C SER A 49 2.66 5.67 12.39
N ASN A 50 3.42 5.51 13.48
CA ASN A 50 3.36 6.37 14.65
C ASN A 50 4.34 7.56 14.56
N ASN A 51 5.25 7.55 13.59
CA ASN A 51 6.26 8.59 13.38
C ASN A 51 6.14 9.19 11.97
N THR A 52 6.13 10.52 11.89
CA THR A 52 5.99 11.26 10.63
C THR A 52 7.15 11.04 9.66
N THR A 53 8.38 10.87 10.17
CA THR A 53 9.56 10.66 9.32
C THR A 53 9.52 9.27 8.69
N GLU A 54 9.24 8.24 9.49
CA GLU A 54 9.03 6.87 9.02
C GLU A 54 7.84 6.78 8.06
N TYR A 55 6.73 7.46 8.35
CA TYR A 55 5.57 7.49 7.49
C TYR A 55 5.89 7.98 6.08
N LYS A 56 6.66 9.07 5.95
CA LYS A 56 7.12 9.58 4.65
C LYS A 56 8.00 8.56 3.92
N LEU A 57 8.90 7.88 4.64
CA LEU A 57 9.74 6.82 4.09
C LEU A 57 8.90 5.63 3.59
N TYR A 58 7.91 5.19 4.37
CA TYR A 58 7.01 4.09 3.98
C TYR A 58 6.21 4.43 2.73
N ILE A 59 5.67 5.65 2.62
CA ILE A 59 4.98 6.10 1.42
C ILE A 59 5.92 6.08 0.21
N GLN A 60 7.11 6.67 0.32
CA GLN A 60 8.08 6.70 -0.77
C GLN A 60 8.51 5.29 -1.21
N LEU A 61 8.73 4.38 -0.26
CA LEU A 61 9.06 2.99 -0.53
C LEU A 61 7.94 2.29 -1.29
N VAL A 62 6.69 2.42 -0.84
CA VAL A 62 5.53 1.79 -1.48
C VAL A 62 5.32 2.37 -2.89
N LEU A 63 5.36 3.69 -3.06
CA LEU A 63 5.22 4.34 -4.37
C LEU A 63 6.30 3.90 -5.36
N LYS A 64 7.56 3.85 -4.91
CA LYS A 64 8.68 3.37 -5.76
C LYS A 64 8.50 1.91 -6.16
N LYS A 65 7.97 1.08 -5.27
CA LYS A 65 7.67 -0.33 -5.58
C LYS A 65 6.50 -0.47 -6.55
N LEU A 66 5.46 0.35 -6.44
CA LEU A 66 4.34 0.36 -7.37
C LEU A 66 4.75 0.83 -8.78
N GLN A 67 5.61 1.85 -8.88
CA GLN A 67 6.15 2.32 -10.17
C GLN A 67 6.96 1.25 -10.91
N ILE A 68 7.80 0.48 -10.20
CA ILE A 68 8.58 -0.63 -10.80
C ILE A 68 7.67 -1.68 -11.43
N VAL A 69 6.48 -1.86 -10.86
CA VAL A 69 5.53 -2.88 -11.29
C VAL A 69 4.69 -2.42 -12.50
N ARG A 70 4.90 -1.20 -13.01
CA ARG A 70 4.09 -0.57 -14.06
C ARG A 70 2.59 -0.66 -13.73
N LEU A 71 2.23 -0.12 -12.57
CA LEU A 71 0.91 0.49 -12.37
C LEU A 71 0.93 1.91 -12.92
#